data_AF-A0A8J2PAJ4-F1
#
_entry.id   AF-A0A8J2PAJ4-F1
#
_cell.length_a   1.000
_cell.length_b   1.000
_cell.length_c   1.000
_cell.angle_alpha   90.00
_cell.angle_beta   90.00
_cell.angle_gamma   90.00
#
_symmetry.space_group_name_H-M   'P 1'
#
loop_
_entity.id
_entity.type
_entity.pdbx_description
1 polymer ?
#
loop_
_entity_poly.entity_id
_entity_poly.type
_entity_poly.pdbx_seq_one_letter_code
_entity_poly.pdbx_strand_id
1 'polypeptide(L)'
;DLRQSWDEIKQRVHSLSEREKQLGLGEKGITTYFSDNCTFDDAELLNRFMKSKNMEAYITRVFKTVKGSVTHYEIRSASVELNDGSEKTHEFEGAQITFTKGDYSPLLASVNRYLSLAKEHCANDTERQMLECYIQSFQNGSLDDHIEGSKHWVHDQGPAIET
;
A
#
# COMPACT_ATOMS: atom_id res chain seq x y z
N ASP A 1 -13.87 24.48 0.50
CA ASP A 1 -15.15 25.05 0.94
C ASP A 1 -15.93 23.94 1.65
N LEU A 2 -16.42 24.18 2.87
CA LEU A 2 -17.14 23.18 3.66
C LEU A 2 -18.40 22.66 2.95
N ARG A 3 -19.12 23.53 2.23
CA ARG A 3 -20.37 23.12 1.55
C ARG A 3 -20.08 22.18 0.40
N GLN A 4 -19.04 22.48 -0.38
CA GLN A 4 -18.61 21.62 -1.47
C GLN A 4 -18.20 20.22 -0.96
N SER A 5 -17.36 20.15 0.07
CA SER A 5 -16.95 18.86 0.64
C SER A 5 -18.12 18.07 1.20
N TRP A 6 -19.10 18.74 1.82
CA TRP A 6 -20.33 18.10 2.26
C TRP A 6 -21.14 17.55 1.08
N ASP A 7 -21.31 18.34 0.01
CA ASP A 7 -22.06 17.93 -1.18
C ASP A 7 -21.44 16.70 -1.87
N GLU A 8 -20.13 16.55 -1.82
CA GLU A 8 -19.39 15.39 -2.36
C GLU A 8 -19.66 14.09 -1.58
N ILE A 9 -19.88 14.15 -0.26
CA ILE A 9 -19.97 12.95 0.60
C ILE A 9 -21.37 12.67 1.14
N LYS A 10 -22.26 13.65 1.21
CA LYS A 10 -23.54 13.56 1.94
C LYS A 10 -24.39 12.36 1.57
N GLN A 11 -24.39 11.95 0.30
CA GLN A 11 -25.14 10.76 -0.13
C GLN A 11 -24.52 9.49 0.46
N ARG A 12 -23.21 9.32 0.34
CA ARG A 12 -22.48 8.15 0.85
C ARG A 12 -22.52 8.04 2.37
N VAL A 13 -22.52 9.18 3.07
CA VAL A 13 -22.63 9.23 4.55
C VAL A 13 -23.94 8.63 5.06
N HIS A 14 -25.03 8.76 4.30
CA HIS A 14 -26.35 8.27 4.70
C HIS A 14 -26.77 6.98 3.99
N SER A 15 -25.99 6.51 3.03
CA SER A 15 -26.38 5.36 2.21
C SER A 15 -26.29 4.05 3.00
N LEU A 16 -27.26 3.18 2.78
CA LEU A 16 -27.38 1.86 3.40
C LEU A 16 -27.74 0.80 2.35
N SER A 17 -27.23 0.94 1.12
CA SER A 17 -27.39 -0.13 0.13
C SER A 17 -26.73 -1.41 0.64
N GLU A 18 -27.22 -2.58 0.22
CA GLU A 18 -26.68 -3.85 0.74
C GLU A 18 -25.16 -3.97 0.55
N ARG A 19 -24.63 -3.46 -0.58
CA ARG A 19 -23.19 -3.46 -0.88
C ARG A 19 -22.38 -2.53 0.03
N GLU A 20 -22.97 -1.46 0.55
CA GLU A 20 -22.27 -0.48 1.39
C GLU A 20 -22.22 -0.87 2.87
N LYS A 21 -22.98 -1.90 3.29
CA LYS A 21 -23.05 -2.31 4.69
C LYS A 21 -21.84 -3.10 5.18
N GLN A 22 -21.00 -3.59 4.27
CA GLN A 22 -19.88 -4.47 4.59
C GLN A 22 -18.66 -4.16 3.73
N LEU A 23 -17.48 -4.47 4.27
CA LEU A 23 -16.26 -4.46 3.48
C LEU A 23 -16.15 -5.77 2.68
N GLY A 24 -15.80 -5.67 1.40
CA GLY A 24 -15.74 -6.83 0.51
C GLY A 24 -15.38 -6.49 -0.93
N LEU A 25 -15.27 -7.53 -1.77
CA LEU A 25 -15.01 -7.43 -3.20
C LEU A 25 -16.28 -7.67 -4.02
N GLY A 26 -16.34 -7.08 -5.20
CA GLY A 26 -17.47 -7.20 -6.13
C GLY A 26 -18.80 -6.82 -5.49
N GLU A 27 -19.78 -7.71 -5.59
CA GLU A 27 -21.13 -7.49 -5.05
C GLU A 27 -21.22 -7.64 -3.53
N LYS A 28 -20.22 -8.26 -2.88
CA LYS A 28 -20.26 -8.58 -1.44
C LYS A 28 -19.93 -7.41 -0.53
N GLY A 29 -19.40 -6.31 -1.06
CA GLY A 29 -19.03 -5.16 -0.24
C GLY A 29 -18.27 -4.08 -0.99
N ILE A 30 -17.76 -3.12 -0.22
CA ILE A 30 -16.85 -2.08 -0.70
C ILE A 30 -15.45 -2.29 -0.13
N THR A 31 -14.43 -2.00 -0.93
CA THR A 31 -13.05 -1.95 -0.47
C THR A 31 -12.31 -0.83 -1.18
N THR A 32 -11.26 -0.33 -0.54
CA THR A 32 -10.32 0.61 -1.13
C THR A 32 -8.95 -0.01 -1.39
N TYR A 33 -8.75 -1.29 -1.05
CA TYR A 33 -7.53 -2.06 -1.39
C TYR A 33 -7.51 -2.47 -2.86
N PHE A 34 -8.69 -2.66 -3.44
CA PHE A 34 -8.90 -2.96 -4.84
C PHE A 34 -9.81 -1.88 -5.44
N SER A 35 -9.66 -1.58 -6.73
CA SER A 35 -10.62 -0.72 -7.43
C SER A 35 -12.01 -1.36 -7.47
N ASP A 36 -13.05 -0.52 -7.58
CA ASP A 36 -14.47 -0.89 -7.43
C ASP A 36 -14.94 -2.05 -8.33
N ASN A 37 -14.31 -2.18 -9.50
CA ASN A 37 -14.57 -3.21 -10.51
C ASN A 37 -13.80 -4.53 -10.30
N CYS A 38 -13.05 -4.67 -9.20
CA CYS A 38 -12.37 -5.91 -8.86
C CYS A 38 -13.32 -6.91 -8.16
N THR A 39 -13.10 -8.17 -8.47
CA THR A 39 -13.83 -9.35 -7.99
C THR A 39 -12.88 -10.29 -7.25
N PHE A 40 -13.43 -11.37 -6.69
CA PHE A 40 -12.61 -12.42 -6.07
C PHE A 40 -11.67 -13.09 -7.08
N ASP A 41 -12.11 -13.32 -8.32
CA ASP A 41 -11.29 -13.93 -9.36
C ASP A 41 -10.06 -13.07 -9.70
N ASP A 42 -10.25 -11.74 -9.70
CA ASP A 42 -9.14 -10.80 -9.90
C ASP A 42 -8.12 -10.89 -8.76
N ALA A 43 -8.59 -10.96 -7.51
CA ALA A 43 -7.74 -11.13 -6.35
C ALA A 43 -6.99 -12.48 -6.36
N GLU A 44 -7.64 -13.57 -6.77
CA GLU A 44 -7.01 -14.88 -6.88
C GLU A 44 -5.94 -14.94 -7.98
N LEU A 45 -6.21 -14.36 -9.15
CA LEU A 45 -5.24 -14.27 -10.25
C LEU A 45 -3.99 -13.49 -9.80
N LEU A 46 -4.19 -12.33 -9.17
CA LEU A 46 -3.08 -11.51 -8.69
C LEU A 46 -2.31 -12.17 -7.54
N ASN A 47 -3.00 -12.92 -6.67
CA ASN A 47 -2.34 -13.72 -5.63
C ASN A 47 -1.45 -14.81 -6.24
N ARG A 48 -1.91 -15.53 -7.27
CA ARG A 48 -1.07 -16.50 -8.00
C ARG A 48 0.14 -15.81 -8.66
N PHE A 49 -0.09 -14.66 -9.28
CA PHE A 49 0.98 -13.87 -9.89
C PHE A 49 2.04 -13.43 -8.86
N MET A 50 1.63 -12.80 -7.75
CA MET A 50 2.56 -12.32 -6.72
C MET A 50 3.35 -13.48 -6.08
N LYS A 51 2.70 -14.62 -5.81
CA LYS A 51 3.39 -15.83 -5.35
C LYS A 51 4.43 -16.33 -6.35
N SER A 52 4.14 -16.29 -7.65
CA SER A 52 5.13 -16.67 -8.68
C SER A 52 6.36 -15.75 -8.73
N LYS A 53 6.25 -14.55 -8.15
CA LYS A 53 7.34 -13.56 -8.02
C LYS A 53 7.99 -13.55 -6.64
N ASN A 54 7.57 -14.42 -5.71
CA ASN A 54 7.95 -14.37 -4.30
C ASN A 54 7.69 -12.98 -3.68
N MET A 55 6.58 -12.35 -4.04
CA MET A 55 6.20 -11.04 -3.55
C MET A 55 5.02 -11.15 -2.59
N GLU A 56 5.12 -10.41 -1.48
CA GLU A 56 4.05 -10.24 -0.50
C GLU A 56 3.28 -8.95 -0.77
N ALA A 57 2.00 -8.93 -0.38
CA ALA A 57 1.07 -7.85 -0.72
C ALA A 57 0.87 -6.78 0.38
N TYR A 58 1.65 -6.85 1.48
CA TYR A 58 1.40 -6.03 2.69
C TYR A 58 1.31 -4.52 2.44
N ILE A 59 2.11 -4.01 1.51
CA ILE A 59 2.26 -2.59 1.24
C ILE A 59 1.66 -2.18 -0.11
N THR A 60 0.75 -2.99 -0.68
CA THR A 60 0.22 -2.75 -2.03
C THR A 60 -1.30 -2.64 -2.11
N ARG A 61 -1.76 -1.98 -3.17
CA ARG A 61 -3.17 -1.94 -3.61
C ARG A 61 -3.27 -2.25 -5.10
N VAL A 62 -4.47 -2.60 -5.53
CA VAL A 62 -4.73 -3.04 -6.91
C VAL A 62 -5.73 -2.13 -7.61
N PHE A 63 -5.43 -1.73 -8.84
CA PHE A 63 -6.35 -1.00 -9.70
C PHE A 63 -6.52 -1.71 -11.03
N LYS A 64 -7.77 -2.03 -11.39
CA LYS A 64 -8.14 -2.73 -12.61
C LYS A 64 -8.68 -1.77 -13.66
N THR A 65 -8.10 -1.80 -14.85
CA THR A 65 -8.57 -1.08 -16.04
C THR A 65 -8.78 -2.07 -17.18
N VAL A 66 -9.90 -1.97 -17.91
CA VAL A 66 -10.16 -2.81 -19.08
C VAL A 66 -9.97 -1.97 -20.35
N LYS A 67 -9.07 -2.40 -21.23
CA LYS A 67 -8.80 -1.75 -22.53
C LYS A 67 -9.11 -2.73 -23.65
N GLY A 68 -10.27 -2.55 -24.31
CA GLY A 68 -10.76 -3.52 -25.28
C GLY A 68 -11.04 -4.87 -24.62
N SER A 69 -10.42 -5.95 -25.12
CA SER A 69 -10.51 -7.28 -24.55
C SER A 69 -9.45 -7.59 -23.48
N VAL A 70 -8.53 -6.66 -23.21
CA VAL A 70 -7.38 -6.91 -22.31
C VAL A 70 -7.58 -6.22 -20.97
N THR A 71 -7.53 -7.01 -19.90
CA THR A 71 -7.54 -6.50 -18.52
C THR A 71 -6.13 -6.10 -18.12
N HIS A 72 -6.01 -4.89 -17.56
CA HIS A 72 -4.78 -4.33 -17.03
C HIS A 72 -4.94 -4.16 -15.52
N TYR A 73 -3.97 -4.64 -14.76
CA TYR A 73 -3.86 -4.44 -13.33
C TYR A 73 -2.65 -3.57 -13.02
N GLU A 74 -2.85 -2.58 -12.18
CA GLU A 74 -1.78 -1.84 -11.52
C GLU A 74 -1.68 -2.35 -10.09
N ILE A 75 -0.53 -2.92 -9.71
CA ILE A 75 -0.19 -3.21 -8.32
C ILE A 75 0.66 -2.04 -7.82
N ARG A 76 0.06 -1.14 -7.05
CA ARG A 76 0.70 0.06 -6.55
C ARG A 76 1.20 -0.14 -5.13
N SER A 77 2.50 0.05 -4.93
CA SER A 77 3.14 0.04 -3.62
C SER A 77 3.08 1.43 -2.95
N ALA A 78 2.97 1.41 -1.63
CA ALA A 78 3.03 2.62 -0.81
C ALA A 78 4.47 3.08 -0.63
N SER A 79 4.77 4.29 -1.08
CA SER A 79 6.10 4.88 -1.02
C SER A 79 6.09 6.40 -1.14
N VAL A 80 7.13 7.08 -0.67
CA VAL A 80 7.38 8.49 -0.96
C VAL A 80 7.79 8.67 -2.41
N GLU A 81 8.71 7.84 -2.89
CA GLU A 81 9.15 7.86 -4.28
C GLU A 81 7.99 7.58 -5.23
N LEU A 82 7.99 8.31 -6.33
CA LEU A 82 7.04 8.15 -7.42
C LEU A 82 7.65 7.31 -8.54
N ASN A 83 6.77 6.82 -9.40
CA ASN A 83 7.10 6.26 -10.70
C ASN A 83 8.02 7.21 -11.50
N ASP A 84 9.04 6.65 -12.16
CA ASP A 84 9.98 7.38 -13.02
C ASP A 84 9.74 7.11 -14.52
N GLY A 85 8.73 6.30 -14.85
CA GLY A 85 8.40 5.92 -16.22
C GLY A 85 9.12 4.65 -16.70
N SER A 86 9.89 3.98 -15.83
CA SER A 86 10.60 2.72 -16.13
C SER A 86 9.81 1.46 -15.72
N GLU A 87 8.54 1.62 -15.35
CA GLU A 87 7.72 0.54 -14.82
C GLU A 87 7.56 -0.60 -15.84
N LYS A 88 7.81 -1.83 -15.37
CA LYS A 88 7.69 -3.02 -16.21
C LYS A 88 6.28 -3.57 -16.13
N THR A 89 5.75 -3.91 -17.30
CA THR A 89 4.48 -4.63 -17.42
C THR A 89 4.76 -6.11 -17.67
N HIS A 90 4.05 -6.96 -16.97
CA HIS A 90 4.14 -8.41 -17.04
C HIS A 90 2.85 -8.98 -17.60
N GLU A 91 2.96 -9.90 -18.55
CA GLU A 91 1.81 -10.70 -18.98
C GLU A 91 1.64 -11.92 -18.06
N PHE A 92 0.42 -12.15 -17.59
CA PHE A 92 0.08 -13.31 -16.78
C PHE A 92 -1.38 -13.71 -17.01
N GLU A 93 -1.62 -14.96 -17.39
CA GLU A 93 -2.97 -15.53 -17.61
C GLU A 93 -3.87 -14.64 -18.52
N GLY A 94 -3.28 -14.00 -19.54
CA GLY A 94 -4.00 -13.12 -20.48
C GLY A 94 -4.28 -11.70 -19.98
N ALA A 95 -3.80 -11.34 -18.78
CA ALA A 95 -3.83 -10.00 -18.24
C ALA A 95 -2.46 -9.32 -18.31
N GLN A 96 -2.46 -7.98 -18.32
CA GLN A 96 -1.27 -7.15 -18.22
C GLN A 96 -1.17 -6.61 -16.79
N ILE A 97 -0.04 -6.81 -16.11
CA ILE A 97 0.17 -6.43 -14.71
C ILE A 97 1.38 -5.51 -14.61
N THR A 98 1.17 -4.28 -14.15
CA THR A 98 2.22 -3.26 -13.99
C THR A 98 2.42 -2.99 -12.51
N PHE A 99 3.67 -3.00 -12.04
CA PHE A 99 4.01 -2.57 -10.70
C PHE A 99 4.32 -1.07 -10.70
N THR A 100 3.72 -0.36 -9.76
CA THR A 100 3.92 1.09 -9.60
C THR A 100 4.20 1.44 -8.14
N LYS A 101 4.64 2.67 -7.92
CA LYS A 101 5.00 3.28 -6.65
C LYS A 101 4.19 4.55 -6.40
N GLY A 102 4.34 5.09 -5.19
CA GLY A 102 3.88 6.43 -4.83
C GLY A 102 2.54 6.47 -4.12
N ASP A 103 1.99 5.32 -3.71
CA ASP A 103 0.75 5.34 -2.95
C ASP A 103 0.96 6.06 -1.62
N TYR A 104 0.08 7.00 -1.30
CA TYR A 104 0.16 7.85 -0.10
C TYR A 104 1.45 8.68 0.04
N SER A 105 2.19 8.94 -1.04
CA SER A 105 3.50 9.62 -1.02
C SER A 105 3.57 10.87 -0.13
N PRO A 106 2.64 11.85 -0.19
CA PRO A 106 2.72 13.03 0.69
C PRO A 106 2.58 12.72 2.19
N LEU A 107 1.78 11.70 2.53
CA LEU A 107 1.61 11.26 3.91
C LEU A 107 2.85 10.53 4.40
N LEU A 108 3.38 9.61 3.58
CA LEU A 108 4.61 8.89 3.91
C LEU A 108 5.83 9.82 3.99
N ALA A 109 5.88 10.89 3.20
CA ALA A 109 6.92 11.91 3.31
C ALA A 109 6.88 12.60 4.68
N SER A 110 5.67 12.83 5.20
CA SER A 110 5.49 13.37 6.55
C SER A 110 5.91 12.37 7.62
N VAL A 111 5.56 11.09 7.46
CA VAL A 111 6.02 9.99 8.34
C VAL A 111 7.55 9.94 8.37
N ASN A 112 8.20 9.87 7.21
CA ASN A 112 9.67 9.84 7.10
C ASN A 112 10.34 11.05 7.74
N ARG A 113 9.76 12.24 7.59
CA ARG A 113 10.27 13.44 8.27
C ARG A 113 10.27 13.27 9.78
N TYR A 114 9.17 12.78 10.36
CA TYR A 114 9.07 12.62 11.81
C TYR A 114 9.91 11.44 12.34
N LEU A 115 10.01 10.33 11.60
CA LEU A 115 10.93 9.25 11.94
C LEU A 115 12.38 9.72 11.91
N SER A 116 12.75 10.57 10.95
CA SER A 116 14.10 11.15 10.89
C SER A 116 14.40 12.03 12.11
N LEU A 117 13.41 12.80 12.60
CA LEU A 117 13.56 13.59 13.82
C LEU A 117 13.65 12.69 15.06
N ALA A 118 12.82 11.65 15.15
CA ALA A 118 12.85 10.68 16.24
C ALA A 118 14.22 9.95 16.32
N LYS A 119 14.82 9.67 15.17
CA LYS A 119 16.13 9.03 15.06
C LYS A 119 17.25 9.78 15.80
N GLU A 120 17.16 11.11 15.90
CA GLU A 120 18.13 11.93 16.65
C GLU A 120 18.01 11.77 18.18
N HIS A 121 16.97 11.09 18.65
CA HIS A 121 16.66 10.87 20.05
C HIS A 121 16.64 9.39 20.47
N CYS A 122 17.09 8.47 19.60
CA CYS A 122 17.22 7.06 19.93
C CYS A 122 18.10 6.83 21.16
N ALA A 123 17.69 5.90 22.03
CA ALA A 123 18.44 5.54 23.22
C ALA A 123 19.66 4.67 22.90
N ASN A 124 19.64 3.96 21.77
CA ASN A 124 20.70 3.07 21.33
C ASN A 124 20.80 2.97 19.79
N ASP A 125 21.85 2.30 19.31
CA ASP A 125 22.09 2.13 17.87
C ASP A 125 21.08 1.18 17.20
N THR A 126 20.48 0.25 17.96
CA THR A 126 19.49 -0.70 17.44
C THR A 126 18.20 0.02 17.06
N GLU A 127 17.69 0.92 17.91
CA GLU A 127 16.57 1.81 17.58
C GLU A 127 16.90 2.69 16.36
N ARG A 128 18.14 3.22 16.29
CA ARG A 128 18.58 4.06 15.16
C ARG A 128 18.53 3.28 13.85
N GLN A 129 19.05 2.06 13.83
CA GLN A 129 19.05 1.16 12.66
C GLN A 129 17.63 0.76 12.26
N MET A 130 16.78 0.41 13.23
CA MET A 130 15.37 0.14 13.01
C MET A 130 14.68 1.30 12.27
N LEU A 131 14.85 2.53 12.77
CA LEU A 131 14.24 3.72 12.16
C LEU A 131 14.82 4.02 10.77
N GLU A 132 16.11 3.79 10.54
CA GLU A 132 16.71 3.93 9.21
C GLU A 132 16.09 2.98 8.19
N CYS A 133 15.92 1.71 8.57
CA CYS A 133 15.25 0.71 7.76
C CYS A 133 13.79 1.08 7.46
N TYR A 134 13.02 1.53 8.46
CA TYR A 134 11.63 1.97 8.24
C TYR A 134 11.54 3.20 7.34
N ILE A 135 12.43 4.18 7.51
CA ILE A 135 12.52 5.33 6.61
C ILE A 135 12.79 4.88 5.18
N GLN A 136 13.71 3.95 4.95
CA GLN A 136 13.98 3.41 3.60
C GLN A 136 12.79 2.63 3.04
N SER A 137 12.12 1.83 3.87
CA SER A 137 10.92 1.10 3.48
C SER A 137 9.83 2.06 2.97
N PHE A 138 9.48 3.07 3.75
CA PHE A 138 8.48 4.06 3.36
C PHE A 138 8.95 4.98 2.25
N GLN A 139 10.26 5.24 2.14
CA GLN A 139 10.81 6.05 1.05
C GLN A 139 10.61 5.31 -0.28
N ASN A 140 11.04 4.06 -0.35
CA ASN A 140 11.24 3.33 -1.59
C ASN A 140 10.09 2.35 -1.92
N GLY A 141 9.20 2.07 -0.96
CA GLY A 141 8.17 1.03 -1.06
C GLY A 141 8.77 -0.38 -0.94
N SER A 142 9.70 -0.57 -0.01
CA SER A 142 10.47 -1.81 0.16
C SER A 142 10.00 -2.58 1.39
N LEU A 143 9.36 -3.73 1.17
CA LEU A 143 8.98 -4.62 2.27
C LEU A 143 10.21 -5.27 2.92
N ASP A 144 11.26 -5.54 2.15
CA ASP A 144 12.49 -6.14 2.68
C ASP A 144 13.17 -5.20 3.68
N ASP A 145 13.20 -3.90 3.41
CA ASP A 145 13.70 -2.90 4.36
C ASP A 145 12.83 -2.86 5.62
N HIS A 146 11.51 -3.01 5.48
CA HIS A 146 10.62 -3.09 6.64
C HIS A 146 10.92 -4.33 7.50
N ILE A 147 11.13 -5.48 6.86
CA ILE A 147 11.48 -6.73 7.53
C ILE A 147 12.83 -6.59 8.23
N GLU A 148 13.82 -5.94 7.62
CA GLU A 148 15.11 -5.69 8.25
C GLU A 148 14.99 -4.76 9.47
N GLY A 149 14.22 -3.69 9.36
CA GLY A 149 13.91 -2.83 10.51
C GLY A 149 13.22 -3.60 11.63
N SER A 150 12.31 -4.50 11.26
CA SER A 150 11.60 -5.37 12.22
C SER A 150 12.55 -6.34 12.91
N LYS A 151 13.64 -6.78 12.27
CA LYS A 151 14.69 -7.56 12.94
C LYS A 151 15.37 -6.71 13.99
N HIS A 152 15.80 -5.49 13.67
CA HIS A 152 16.41 -4.60 14.66
C HIS A 152 15.47 -4.36 15.85
N TRP A 153 14.20 -4.07 15.58
CA TRP A 153 13.17 -3.91 16.61
C TRP A 153 13.10 -5.09 17.59
N VAL A 154 13.01 -6.32 17.07
CA VAL A 154 12.96 -7.53 17.93
C VAL A 154 14.24 -7.71 18.77
N HIS A 155 15.39 -7.19 18.33
CA HIS A 155 16.63 -7.28 19.11
C HIS A 155 16.76 -6.18 20.18
N ASP A 156 15.94 -5.14 20.15
CA ASP A 156 15.94 -4.09 21.17
C ASP A 156 15.10 -4.52 22.38
N GLN A 157 15.77 -5.02 23.42
CA GLN A 157 15.11 -5.68 24.54
C GLN A 157 14.90 -4.72 25.71
N GLY A 158 13.63 -4.53 26.09
CA GLY A 158 13.23 -3.70 27.23
C GLY A 158 13.51 -2.20 27.05
N PRO A 159 13.17 -1.60 25.89
CA PRO A 159 13.35 -0.16 25.70
C PRO A 159 12.51 0.62 26.71
N ALA A 160 13.00 1.80 27.09
CA ALA A 160 12.24 2.70 27.96
C ALA A 160 10.98 3.25 27.27
N ILE A 161 11.01 3.37 25.95
CA ILE A 161 9.90 3.81 25.09
C ILE A 161 9.78 2.79 23.94
N GLU A 162 8.69 2.04 23.90
CA GLU A 162 8.37 1.03 22.88
C GLU A 162 7.44 1.60 21.79
N THR A 163 7.57 1.14 20.53
CA THR A 163 6.77 1.63 19.39
C THR A 163 6.50 0.58 18.32
#